data_AF-A0A7S3FE83-F1
#
_entry.id   AF-A0A7S3FE83-F1
#
_cell.length_a   1.000
_cell.length_b   1.000
_cell.length_c   1.000
_cell.angle_alpha   90.00
_cell.angle_beta   90.00
_cell.angle_gamma   90.00
#
_symmetry.space_group_name_H-M   'P 1'
#
loop_
_entity.id
_entity.type
_entity.pdbx_description
1 polymer ?
#
loop_
_entity_poly.entity_id
_entity_poly.type
_entity_poly.pdbx_seq_one_letter_code
_entity_poly.pdbx_strand_id
1 'polypeptide(L)'
;MRTSLGFAGEGMRLRDMLASPHNLGRDVFMISCARLLQLALNGLPGCLHSLRSLRDIELQRFDGDQDAASSHAEIDTIAVDDPDVVAACLAGIGMPLALALPLWQRLRRVGLLCELLGRDSTNISGRLLCALGGAATATEPLEAAALHSLWFTLCHREILEHAAVDTLVEALVAVDGAVAALVIRRMFEEGRTTVSAEEWQDELEPVSTSRARLIARELLNDPERAERANTRLVPK
;
A
#
# COMPACT_ATOMS: atom_id res chain seq x y z
N MET A 1 -32.88 44.23 12.26
CA MET A 1 -32.58 42.81 12.50
C MET A 1 -32.55 42.07 11.18
N ARG A 2 -31.35 41.81 10.64
CA ARG A 2 -31.10 40.84 9.56
C ARG A 2 -29.82 40.11 9.94
N THR A 3 -29.97 38.84 10.30
CA THR A 3 -28.92 37.88 10.60
C THR A 3 -28.31 37.42 9.29
N SER A 4 -27.04 37.77 9.05
CA SER A 4 -26.21 37.14 8.03
C SER A 4 -25.45 35.99 8.67
N LEU A 5 -25.95 34.77 8.48
CA LEU A 5 -25.23 33.52 8.68
C LEU A 5 -24.13 33.43 7.62
N GLY A 6 -22.88 33.66 8.02
CA GLY A 6 -21.71 33.37 7.20
C GLY A 6 -21.49 31.87 7.17
N PHE A 7 -21.87 31.22 6.07
CA PHE A 7 -21.41 29.89 5.71
C PHE A 7 -19.93 29.98 5.33
N ALA A 8 -19.04 29.64 6.27
CA ALA A 8 -17.64 29.37 5.99
C ALA A 8 -17.51 27.94 5.45
N GLY A 9 -17.80 27.77 4.16
CA GLY A 9 -17.44 26.59 3.40
C GLY A 9 -16.28 26.95 2.47
N GLU A 10 -15.07 27.07 3.01
CA GLU A 10 -13.88 27.23 2.20
C GLU A 10 -13.32 25.84 1.86
N GLY A 11 -13.41 25.48 0.58
CA GLY A 11 -12.82 24.27 0.04
C GLY A 11 -11.31 24.26 0.27
N MET A 12 -10.87 23.29 1.07
CA MET A 12 -9.46 22.97 1.29
C MET A 12 -8.80 22.69 -0.06
N ARG A 13 -7.83 23.53 -0.46
CA ARG A 13 -7.13 23.36 -1.73
C ARG A 13 -6.16 22.18 -1.61
N LEU A 14 -5.89 21.49 -2.71
CA LEU A 14 -4.90 20.40 -2.77
C LEU A 14 -3.51 20.82 -2.20
N ARG A 15 -3.17 22.12 -2.26
CA ARG A 15 -1.96 22.69 -1.64
C ARG A 15 -2.01 22.71 -0.11
N ASP A 16 -3.17 22.88 0.50
CA ASP A 16 -3.34 22.87 1.95
C ASP A 16 -3.39 21.44 2.50
N MET A 17 -3.80 20.44 1.68
CA MET A 17 -3.59 19.01 1.97
C MET A 17 -2.11 18.59 1.90
N LEU A 18 -1.27 19.31 1.14
CA LEU A 18 0.17 19.07 1.04
C LEU A 18 0.98 19.81 2.13
N ALA A 19 0.35 20.69 2.92
CA ALA A 19 0.94 21.24 4.14
C ALA A 19 0.88 20.19 5.26
N SER A 20 1.64 19.10 5.10
CA SER A 20 1.74 18.05 6.10
C SER A 20 2.47 18.55 7.35
N PRO A 21 2.12 18.05 8.56
CA PRO A 21 2.93 18.29 9.74
C PRO A 21 4.37 17.84 9.43
N HIS A 22 5.35 18.71 9.70
CA HIS A 22 6.76 18.38 9.47
C HIS A 22 7.18 17.10 10.20
N ASN A 23 6.47 16.75 11.28
CA ASN A 23 6.68 15.56 12.08
C ASN A 23 5.45 14.65 12.07
N LEU A 24 5.67 13.34 11.93
CA LEU A 24 4.68 12.29 12.05
C LEU A 24 4.84 11.59 13.40
N GLY A 25 3.74 11.42 14.14
CA GLY A 25 3.75 10.65 15.39
C GLY A 25 3.74 9.14 15.13
N ARG A 26 4.40 8.37 15.99
CA ARG A 26 4.51 6.91 15.88
C ARG A 26 3.15 6.21 15.79
N ASP A 27 2.20 6.57 16.64
CA ASP A 27 0.86 5.95 16.64
C ASP A 27 0.10 6.23 15.34
N VAL A 28 0.18 7.46 14.85
CA VAL A 28 -0.42 7.86 13.56
C VAL A 28 0.22 7.09 12.43
N PHE A 29 1.55 6.95 12.43
CA PHE A 29 2.27 6.12 11.45
C PHE A 29 1.79 4.68 11.46
N MET A 30 1.69 4.04 12.63
CA MET A 30 1.29 2.63 12.73
C MET A 30 -0.14 2.40 12.24
N ILE A 31 -1.10 3.22 12.67
CA ILE A 31 -2.49 3.14 12.23
C ILE A 31 -2.58 3.36 10.72
N SER A 32 -1.87 4.35 10.21
CA SER A 32 -1.85 4.68 8.78
C SER A 32 -1.23 3.55 7.96
N CYS A 33 -0.12 2.96 8.42
CA CYS A 33 0.54 1.82 7.77
C CYS A 33 -0.34 0.56 7.75
N ALA A 34 -1.08 0.28 8.84
CA ALA A 34 -2.03 -0.83 8.86
C ALA A 34 -3.15 -0.63 7.81
N ARG A 35 -3.72 0.59 7.73
CA ARG A 35 -4.71 0.93 6.68
C ARG A 35 -4.11 0.82 5.28
N LEU A 36 -2.87 1.28 5.10
CA LEU A 36 -2.15 1.24 3.84
C LEU A 36 -1.89 -0.20 3.38
N LEU A 37 -1.51 -1.08 4.30
CA LEU A 37 -1.34 -2.51 4.07
C LEU A 37 -2.64 -3.11 3.56
N GLN A 38 -3.75 -2.86 4.26
CA GLN A 38 -5.05 -3.40 3.87
C GLN A 38 -5.54 -2.86 2.51
N LEU A 39 -5.29 -1.59 2.20
CA LEU A 39 -5.55 -1.03 0.87
C LEU A 39 -4.66 -1.67 -0.20
N ALA A 40 -3.39 -1.90 0.09
CA ALA A 40 -2.45 -2.52 -0.84
C ALA A 40 -2.84 -3.98 -1.15
N LEU A 41 -3.23 -4.75 -0.13
CA LEU A 41 -3.63 -6.15 -0.25
C LEU A 41 -4.95 -6.30 -1.03
N ASN A 42 -5.98 -5.59 -0.56
CA ASN A 42 -7.35 -5.79 -1.03
C ASN A 42 -7.73 -4.91 -2.22
N GLY A 43 -6.96 -3.85 -2.48
CA GLY A 43 -7.37 -2.80 -3.40
C GLY A 43 -8.61 -2.06 -2.90
N LEU A 44 -9.37 -1.50 -3.85
CA LEU A 44 -10.65 -0.85 -3.57
C LEU A 44 -11.61 -1.23 -4.70
N PRO A 45 -12.73 -1.90 -4.41
CA PRO A 45 -13.65 -2.41 -5.44
C PRO A 45 -14.06 -1.36 -6.47
N GLY A 46 -13.88 -1.69 -7.76
CA GLY A 46 -14.17 -0.82 -8.89
C GLY A 46 -13.21 0.35 -9.08
N CYS A 47 -12.11 0.41 -8.32
CA CYS A 47 -11.17 1.52 -8.28
C CYS A 47 -9.71 1.08 -8.40
N LEU A 48 -9.28 0.13 -7.56
CA LEU A 48 -7.94 -0.44 -7.53
C LEU A 48 -8.05 -1.97 -7.48
N HIS A 49 -7.22 -2.67 -8.25
CA HIS A 49 -7.15 -4.13 -8.20
C HIS A 49 -6.65 -4.61 -6.83
N SER A 50 -7.09 -5.79 -6.38
CA SER A 50 -6.46 -6.51 -5.27
C SER A 50 -5.11 -7.11 -5.71
N LEU A 51 -4.24 -7.50 -4.78
CA LEU A 51 -3.00 -8.21 -5.16
C LEU A 51 -3.27 -9.54 -5.83
N ARG A 52 -4.32 -10.26 -5.41
CA ARG A 52 -4.72 -11.50 -6.06
C ARG A 52 -5.11 -11.25 -7.52
N SER A 53 -5.92 -10.24 -7.77
CA SER A 53 -6.27 -9.85 -9.15
C SER A 53 -5.04 -9.45 -9.96
N LEU A 54 -4.09 -8.71 -9.37
CA LEU A 54 -2.84 -8.38 -10.07
C LEU A 54 -1.97 -9.61 -10.36
N ARG A 55 -1.88 -10.55 -9.41
CA ARG A 55 -1.20 -11.83 -9.62
C ARG A 55 -1.81 -12.57 -10.81
N ASP A 56 -3.13 -12.65 -10.86
CA ASP A 56 -3.84 -13.34 -11.93
C ASP A 56 -3.63 -12.65 -13.29
N ILE A 57 -3.66 -11.30 -13.34
CA ILE A 57 -3.33 -10.53 -14.55
C ILE A 57 -1.91 -10.85 -15.04
N GLU A 58 -0.93 -10.85 -14.13
CA GLU A 58 0.46 -11.14 -14.49
C GLU A 58 0.60 -12.61 -14.93
N LEU A 59 -0.02 -13.56 -14.25
CA LEU A 59 0.00 -14.97 -14.67
C LEU A 59 -0.67 -15.19 -16.03
N GLN A 60 -1.81 -14.55 -16.30
CA GLN A 60 -2.45 -14.59 -17.61
C GLN A 60 -1.55 -14.00 -18.70
N ARG A 61 -0.82 -12.92 -18.40
CA ARG A 61 0.12 -12.28 -19.34
C ARG A 61 1.30 -13.17 -19.71
N PHE A 62 1.72 -14.06 -18.82
CA PHE A 62 2.86 -14.95 -18.99
C PHE A 62 2.45 -16.44 -19.09
N ASP A 63 1.20 -16.73 -19.48
CA ASP A 63 0.68 -18.09 -19.68
C ASP A 63 0.90 -19.03 -18.47
N GLY A 64 0.85 -18.48 -17.25
CA GLY A 64 1.07 -19.18 -15.99
C GLY A 64 2.54 -19.34 -15.58
N ASP A 65 3.50 -18.79 -16.33
CA ASP A 65 4.91 -18.80 -15.96
C ASP A 65 5.17 -17.84 -14.78
N GLN A 66 5.14 -18.39 -13.57
CA GLN A 66 5.40 -17.66 -12.32
C GLN A 66 6.81 -17.03 -12.29
N ASP A 67 7.82 -17.62 -12.93
CA ASP A 67 9.19 -17.08 -12.90
C ASP A 67 9.32 -15.88 -13.84
N ALA A 68 8.72 -15.97 -15.04
CA ALA A 68 8.65 -14.84 -15.97
C ALA A 68 7.82 -13.69 -15.39
N ALA A 69 6.65 -13.99 -14.80
CA ALA A 69 5.80 -13.01 -14.14
C ALA A 69 6.49 -12.34 -12.95
N SER A 70 7.18 -13.11 -12.09
CA SER A 70 7.92 -12.56 -10.96
C SER A 70 9.08 -11.68 -11.41
N SER A 71 9.82 -12.11 -12.43
CA SER A 71 10.93 -11.33 -13.00
C SER A 71 10.46 -10.02 -13.61
N HIS A 72 9.29 -10.02 -14.25
CA HIS A 72 8.66 -8.81 -14.77
C HIS A 72 8.22 -7.87 -13.63
N ALA A 73 7.53 -8.38 -12.60
CA ALA A 73 7.11 -7.61 -11.43
C ALA A 73 8.29 -7.08 -10.57
N GLU A 74 9.47 -7.70 -10.69
CA GLU A 74 10.70 -7.19 -10.08
C GLU A 74 11.30 -5.99 -10.82
N ILE A 75 11.04 -5.82 -12.11
CA ILE A 75 11.67 -4.76 -12.91
C ILE A 75 10.70 -3.61 -13.12
N ASP A 76 9.46 -3.92 -13.48
CA ASP A 76 8.46 -2.90 -13.77
C ASP A 76 7.73 -2.44 -12.52
N THR A 77 7.40 -1.15 -12.51
CA THR A 77 6.51 -0.60 -11.50
C THR A 77 5.11 -1.12 -11.81
N ILE A 78 4.33 -1.53 -10.81
CA ILE A 78 2.93 -1.95 -10.99
C ILE A 78 2.16 -0.77 -11.60
N ALA A 79 2.12 -0.70 -12.92
CA ALA A 79 1.60 0.43 -13.70
C ALA A 79 0.12 0.28 -14.04
N VAL A 80 -0.58 -0.63 -13.36
CA VAL A 80 -1.96 -0.98 -13.67
C VAL A 80 -2.94 0.08 -13.14
N ASP A 81 -2.60 0.73 -12.02
CA ASP A 81 -3.50 1.69 -11.36
C ASP A 81 -3.19 3.14 -11.81
N ASP A 82 -4.24 3.91 -12.14
CA ASP A 82 -4.15 5.32 -12.53
C ASP A 82 -3.59 6.16 -11.35
N PRO A 83 -2.50 6.94 -11.54
CA PRO A 83 -1.86 7.69 -10.45
C PRO A 83 -2.79 8.67 -9.71
N ASP A 84 -3.74 9.29 -10.42
CA ASP A 84 -4.70 10.21 -9.81
C ASP A 84 -5.70 9.45 -8.92
N VAL A 85 -6.06 8.24 -9.34
CA VAL A 85 -6.92 7.33 -8.58
C VAL A 85 -6.20 6.85 -7.32
N VAL A 86 -4.93 6.46 -7.44
CA VAL A 86 -4.10 6.05 -6.30
C VAL A 86 -4.00 7.19 -5.28
N ALA A 87 -3.65 8.41 -5.73
CA ALA A 87 -3.53 9.56 -4.86
C ALA A 87 -4.84 9.86 -4.11
N ALA A 88 -5.99 9.74 -4.78
CA ALA A 88 -7.30 9.91 -4.15
C ALA A 88 -7.60 8.85 -3.08
N CYS A 89 -7.27 7.58 -3.33
CA CYS A 89 -7.43 6.52 -2.33
C CYS A 89 -6.53 6.73 -1.11
N LEU A 90 -5.32 7.25 -1.32
CA LEU A 90 -4.34 7.52 -0.26
C LEU A 90 -4.68 8.74 0.59
N ALA A 91 -5.46 9.69 0.07
CA ALA A 91 -5.79 10.95 0.75
C ALA A 91 -6.43 10.76 2.14
N GLY A 92 -7.11 9.64 2.38
CA GLY A 92 -7.77 9.34 3.66
C GLY A 92 -6.99 8.40 4.58
N ILE A 93 -5.73 8.04 4.30
CA ILE A 93 -4.97 7.08 5.12
C ILE A 93 -4.59 7.67 6.49
N GLY A 94 -4.35 8.98 6.55
CA GLY A 94 -3.90 9.67 7.77
C GLY A 94 -2.40 9.96 7.84
N MET A 95 -1.68 9.81 6.72
CA MET A 95 -0.26 10.19 6.62
C MET A 95 0.01 11.05 5.36
N PRO A 96 1.12 11.80 5.34
CA PRO A 96 1.51 12.61 4.18
C PRO A 96 1.62 11.77 2.91
N LEU A 97 1.10 12.27 1.78
CA LEU A 97 1.15 11.54 0.50
C LEU A 97 2.59 11.24 0.05
N ALA A 98 3.53 12.15 0.37
CA ALA A 98 4.96 11.97 0.10
C ALA A 98 5.55 10.70 0.75
N LEU A 99 4.95 10.22 1.85
CA LEU A 99 5.32 8.98 2.52
C LEU A 99 4.36 7.84 2.17
N ALA A 100 3.06 8.11 2.08
CA ALA A 100 2.02 7.10 1.78
C ALA A 100 2.24 6.43 0.44
N LEU A 101 2.51 7.21 -0.61
CA LEU A 101 2.64 6.71 -1.97
C LEU A 101 3.83 5.74 -2.12
N PRO A 102 5.07 6.09 -1.74
CA PRO A 102 6.18 5.15 -1.88
C PRO A 102 6.03 3.92 -0.98
N LEU A 103 5.44 4.04 0.22
CA LEU A 103 5.13 2.88 1.06
C LEU A 103 4.12 1.95 0.39
N TRP A 104 3.04 2.51 -0.18
CA TRP A 104 2.00 1.75 -0.85
C TRP A 104 2.54 1.04 -2.10
N GLN A 105 3.31 1.73 -2.94
CA GLN A 105 3.92 1.14 -4.12
C GLN A 105 4.85 -0.02 -3.75
N ARG A 106 5.66 0.16 -2.70
CA ARG A 106 6.54 -0.88 -2.20
C ARG A 106 5.76 -2.07 -1.64
N LEU A 107 4.72 -1.82 -0.83
CA LEU A 107 3.81 -2.85 -0.33
C LEU A 107 3.19 -3.66 -1.46
N ARG A 108 2.70 -2.98 -2.50
CA ARG A 108 2.09 -3.65 -3.64
C ARG A 108 3.10 -4.51 -4.38
N ARG A 109 4.32 -4.02 -4.59
CA ARG A 109 5.38 -4.80 -5.24
C ARG A 109 5.78 -6.02 -4.44
N VAL A 110 6.05 -5.85 -3.14
CA VAL A 110 6.40 -6.93 -2.22
C VAL A 110 5.28 -7.97 -2.17
N GLY A 111 4.04 -7.52 -2.00
CA GLY A 111 2.87 -8.38 -1.92
C GLY A 111 2.58 -9.12 -3.23
N LEU A 112 2.74 -8.46 -4.38
CA LEU A 112 2.57 -9.10 -5.69
C LEU A 112 3.60 -10.21 -5.91
N LEU A 113 4.87 -9.96 -5.59
CA LEU A 113 5.91 -10.99 -5.69
C LEU A 113 5.63 -12.18 -4.76
N CYS A 114 5.16 -11.90 -3.55
CA CYS A 114 4.69 -12.92 -2.62
C CYS A 114 3.55 -13.78 -3.21
N GLU A 115 2.51 -13.15 -3.76
CA GLU A 115 1.37 -13.82 -4.41
C GLU A 115 1.80 -14.62 -5.64
N LEU A 116 2.72 -14.10 -6.45
CA LEU A 116 3.31 -14.80 -7.60
C LEU A 116 4.17 -16.00 -7.19
N LEU A 117 4.68 -16.03 -5.96
CA LEU A 117 5.34 -17.20 -5.37
C LEU A 117 4.36 -18.17 -4.70
N GLY A 118 3.05 -17.97 -4.90
CA GLY A 118 1.98 -18.81 -4.39
C GLY A 118 1.64 -18.59 -2.92
N ARG A 119 2.13 -17.50 -2.31
CA ARG A 119 1.85 -17.18 -0.92
C ARG A 119 0.66 -16.24 -0.80
N ASP A 120 -0.26 -16.58 0.09
CA ASP A 120 -1.38 -15.69 0.42
C ASP A 120 -0.89 -14.50 1.24
N SER A 121 -0.81 -13.34 0.60
CA SER A 121 -0.33 -12.07 1.16
C SER A 121 -1.13 -11.62 2.38
N THR A 122 -2.39 -12.06 2.50
CA THR A 122 -3.24 -11.73 3.66
C THR A 122 -2.83 -12.48 4.92
N ASN A 123 -2.19 -13.64 4.79
CA ASN A 123 -1.75 -14.48 5.90
C ASN A 123 -0.31 -14.17 6.36
N ILE A 124 0.41 -13.31 5.65
CA ILE A 124 1.81 -12.99 5.91
C ILE A 124 2.08 -11.48 6.00
N SER A 125 1.08 -10.74 6.50
CA SER A 125 1.06 -9.28 6.54
C SER A 125 2.26 -8.70 7.33
N GLY A 126 2.68 -9.35 8.41
CA GLY A 126 3.84 -8.98 9.21
C GLY A 126 5.16 -9.17 8.47
N ARG A 127 5.31 -10.26 7.71
CA ARG A 127 6.47 -10.47 6.83
C ARG A 127 6.58 -9.40 5.74
N LEU A 128 5.45 -9.03 5.12
CA LEU A 128 5.42 -7.94 4.13
C LEU A 128 5.91 -6.62 4.74
N LEU A 129 5.45 -6.29 5.94
CA LEU A 129 5.89 -5.10 6.68
C LEU A 129 7.38 -5.15 7.04
N CYS A 130 7.91 -6.32 7.43
CA CYS A 130 9.35 -6.48 7.65
C CYS A 130 10.17 -6.28 6.36
N ALA A 131 9.68 -6.81 5.24
CA ALA A 131 10.32 -6.65 3.93
C ALA A 131 10.33 -5.18 3.46
N LEU A 132 9.34 -4.36 3.83
CA LEU A 132 9.38 -2.90 3.60
C LEU A 132 10.59 -2.24 4.26
N GLY A 133 10.90 -2.66 5.48
CA GLY A 133 12.08 -2.20 6.23
C GLY A 133 13.38 -2.88 5.81
N GLY A 134 13.38 -3.72 4.77
CA GLY A 134 14.55 -4.47 4.33
C GLY A 134 14.99 -5.57 5.32
N ALA A 135 14.08 -6.06 6.15
CA ALA A 135 14.36 -7.10 7.13
C ALA A 135 13.76 -8.45 6.69
N ALA A 136 14.56 -9.51 6.79
CA ALA A 136 14.10 -10.88 6.58
C ALA A 136 13.71 -11.54 7.91
N THR A 137 12.59 -12.26 7.97
CA THR A 137 12.17 -13.06 9.14
C THR A 137 11.88 -14.50 8.72
N ALA A 138 12.27 -15.45 9.58
CA ALA A 138 12.04 -16.87 9.32
C ALA A 138 10.60 -17.32 9.66
N THR A 139 9.95 -16.62 10.58
CA THR A 139 8.58 -16.87 11.02
C THR A 139 7.71 -15.65 10.73
N GLU A 140 6.39 -15.85 10.69
CA GLU A 140 5.44 -14.75 10.59
C GLU A 140 5.43 -13.95 11.90
N PRO A 141 5.85 -12.67 11.90
CA PRO A 141 5.77 -11.84 13.09
C PRO A 141 4.34 -11.33 13.28
N LEU A 142 3.98 -10.97 14.52
CA LEU A 142 2.74 -10.23 14.77
C LEU A 142 2.79 -8.89 14.03
N GLU A 143 1.69 -8.52 13.37
CA GLU A 143 1.59 -7.29 12.57
C GLU A 143 2.02 -6.04 13.37
N ALA A 144 1.56 -5.92 14.62
CA ALA A 144 1.96 -4.82 15.51
C ALA A 144 3.48 -4.76 15.77
N ALA A 145 4.13 -5.93 15.92
CA ALA A 145 5.58 -6.00 16.10
C ALA A 145 6.32 -5.61 14.81
N ALA A 146 5.80 -6.01 13.65
CA ALA A 146 6.35 -5.63 12.36
C ALA A 146 6.22 -4.13 12.08
N LEU A 147 5.07 -3.52 12.42
CA LEU A 147 4.86 -2.07 12.34
C LEU A 147 5.83 -1.29 13.24
N HIS A 148 6.04 -1.75 14.47
CA HIS A 148 7.04 -1.18 15.36
C HIS A 148 8.46 -1.29 14.81
N SER A 149 8.80 -2.45 14.25
CA SER A 149 10.10 -2.68 13.61
C SER A 149 10.30 -1.77 12.41
N LEU A 150 9.28 -1.58 11.57
CA LEU A 150 9.31 -0.68 10.43
C LEU A 150 9.54 0.77 10.87
N TRP A 151 8.80 1.25 11.85
CA TRP A 151 9.01 2.58 12.43
C TRP A 151 10.44 2.76 12.93
N PHE A 152 10.92 1.80 13.73
CA PHE A 152 12.28 1.81 14.26
C PHE A 152 13.34 1.84 13.16
N THR A 153 13.16 1.06 12.08
CA THR A 153 14.07 1.09 10.93
C THR A 153 14.06 2.43 10.21
N LEU A 154 12.88 3.01 9.94
CA LEU A 154 12.78 4.30 9.24
C LEU A 154 13.30 5.46 10.08
N CYS A 155 13.24 5.34 11.41
CA CYS A 155 13.85 6.28 12.36
C CYS A 155 15.33 5.98 12.63
N HIS A 156 16.04 5.33 11.71
CA HIS A 156 17.47 4.99 11.84
C HIS A 156 17.84 4.25 13.14
N ARG A 157 16.94 3.40 13.64
CA ARG A 157 17.09 2.62 14.88
C ARG A 157 17.09 3.47 16.16
N GLU A 158 16.44 4.62 16.11
CA GLU A 158 16.15 5.43 17.27
C GLU A 158 14.72 5.21 17.76
N ILE A 159 14.51 5.23 19.08
CA ILE A 159 13.18 5.15 19.68
C ILE A 159 12.61 6.56 19.74
N LEU A 160 11.97 6.97 18.66
CA LEU A 160 11.35 8.28 18.53
C LEU A 160 9.82 8.19 18.63
N GLU A 161 9.21 9.11 19.35
CA GLU A 161 7.75 9.29 19.34
C GLU A 161 7.28 10.05 18.10
N HIS A 162 8.14 10.90 17.54
CA HIS A 162 7.88 11.71 16.36
C HIS A 162 9.12 11.72 15.46
N ALA A 163 8.92 11.67 14.16
CA ALA A 163 10.01 11.77 13.19
C ALA A 163 9.64 12.73 12.06
N ALA A 164 10.65 13.43 11.53
CA ALA A 164 10.44 14.32 10.40
C ALA A 164 10.05 13.51 9.15
N VAL A 165 9.04 13.95 8.42
CA VAL A 165 8.54 13.24 7.24
C VAL A 165 9.64 13.07 6.20
N ASP A 166 10.45 14.11 5.99
CA ASP A 166 11.55 14.09 5.03
C ASP A 166 12.59 13.01 5.40
N THR A 167 12.94 12.88 6.70
CA THR A 167 13.82 11.82 7.19
C THR A 167 13.24 10.43 6.96
N LEU A 168 11.93 10.24 7.18
CA LEU A 168 11.26 8.96 6.93
C LEU A 168 11.27 8.60 5.44
N VAL A 169 11.05 9.59 4.57
CA VAL A 169 11.11 9.41 3.11
C VAL A 169 12.53 9.08 2.65
N GLU A 170 13.54 9.81 3.13
CA GLU A 170 14.95 9.53 2.87
C GLU A 170 15.35 8.12 3.31
N ALA A 171 14.94 7.71 4.52
CA ALA A 171 15.18 6.37 5.03
C ALA A 171 14.51 5.31 4.15
N LEU A 172 13.28 5.53 3.72
CA LEU A 172 12.55 4.61 2.85
C LEU A 172 13.23 4.46 1.48
N VAL A 173 13.73 5.55 0.90
CA VAL A 173 14.50 5.54 -0.35
C VAL A 173 15.85 4.82 -0.15
N ALA A 174 16.49 5.00 0.99
CA ALA A 174 17.77 4.36 1.32
C ALA A 174 17.64 2.84 1.50
N VAL A 175 16.47 2.33 1.88
CA VAL A 175 16.19 0.89 1.80
C VAL A 175 15.99 0.52 0.33
N ASP A 176 17.09 0.32 -0.40
CA ASP A 176 17.14 0.02 -1.84
C ASP A 176 16.10 -1.05 -2.25
N GLY A 177 15.43 -0.82 -3.39
CA GLY A 177 14.50 -1.76 -4.00
C GLY A 177 15.15 -3.11 -4.33
N ALA A 178 16.44 -3.15 -4.66
CA ALA A 178 17.18 -4.39 -4.88
C ALA A 178 17.34 -5.20 -3.58
N VAL A 179 17.58 -4.52 -2.45
CA VAL A 179 17.64 -5.16 -1.12
C VAL A 179 16.26 -5.71 -0.75
N ALA A 180 15.18 -4.99 -1.07
CA ALA A 180 13.82 -5.48 -0.86
C ALA A 180 13.54 -6.75 -1.68
N ALA A 181 13.84 -6.76 -2.97
CA ALA A 181 13.63 -7.91 -3.86
C ALA A 181 14.42 -9.15 -3.39
N LEU A 182 15.67 -8.96 -2.96
CA LEU A 182 16.49 -10.04 -2.43
C LEU A 182 15.96 -10.57 -1.09
N VAL A 183 15.48 -9.68 -0.21
CA VAL A 183 14.82 -10.07 1.04
C VAL A 183 13.53 -10.84 0.78
N ILE A 184 12.73 -10.41 -0.20
CA ILE A 184 11.49 -11.07 -0.64
C ILE A 184 11.78 -12.48 -1.13
N ARG A 185 12.71 -12.63 -2.07
CA ARG A 185 13.10 -13.95 -2.60
C ARG A 185 13.51 -14.87 -1.46
N ARG A 186 14.46 -14.43 -0.62
CA ARG A 186 14.92 -15.22 0.51
C ARG A 186 13.80 -15.58 1.51
N MET A 187 12.83 -14.69 1.72
CA MET A 187 11.76 -14.88 2.70
C MET A 187 10.61 -15.77 2.19
N PHE A 188 10.33 -15.75 0.89
CA PHE A 188 9.15 -16.40 0.31
C PHE A 188 9.45 -17.55 -0.65
N GLU A 189 10.69 -17.69 -1.13
CA GLU A 189 11.13 -18.86 -1.91
C GLU A 189 11.04 -20.14 -1.08
N GLU A 190 11.45 -20.09 0.20
CA GLU A 190 11.28 -21.19 1.12
C GLU A 190 9.80 -21.47 1.33
N GLY A 191 9.29 -22.52 0.71
CA GLY A 191 7.88 -22.96 0.72
C GLY A 191 6.99 -22.32 -0.36
N ARG A 192 7.60 -21.80 -1.43
CA ARG A 192 6.92 -21.45 -2.69
C ARG A 192 5.96 -22.58 -3.11
N THR A 193 4.78 -22.18 -3.58
CA THR A 193 3.79 -23.08 -4.15
C THR A 193 3.44 -22.67 -5.57
N THR A 194 2.99 -23.64 -6.36
CA THR A 194 2.46 -23.36 -7.70
C THR A 194 1.05 -22.81 -7.57
N VAL A 195 0.77 -21.70 -8.25
CA VAL A 195 -0.60 -21.17 -8.36
C VAL A 195 -1.31 -22.00 -9.43
N SER A 196 -2.44 -22.61 -9.08
CA SER A 196 -3.15 -23.50 -10.00
C SER A 196 -3.75 -22.72 -11.18
N ALA A 197 -3.85 -23.35 -12.35
CA ALA A 197 -4.50 -22.73 -13.52
C ALA A 197 -5.96 -22.36 -13.25
N GLU A 198 -6.66 -23.18 -12.45
CA GLU A 198 -8.02 -22.90 -12.01
C GLU A 198 -8.12 -21.57 -11.23
N GLU A 199 -7.11 -21.22 -10.44
CA GLU A 199 -7.12 -19.97 -9.67
C GLU A 199 -6.90 -18.71 -10.52
N TRP A 200 -6.00 -18.76 -11.50
CA TRP A 200 -5.62 -17.53 -12.24
C TRP A 200 -6.30 -17.38 -13.60
N GLN A 201 -6.91 -18.44 -14.13
CA GLN A 201 -7.68 -18.36 -15.39
C GLN A 201 -9.12 -17.86 -15.18
N ASP A 202 -9.55 -17.69 -13.94
CA ASP A 202 -10.86 -17.12 -13.62
C ASP A 202 -11.03 -15.73 -14.28
N GLU A 203 -12.26 -15.46 -14.72
CA GLU A 203 -12.60 -14.18 -15.35
C GLU A 203 -12.44 -13.05 -14.35
N LEU A 204 -11.53 -12.13 -14.67
CA LEU A 204 -11.23 -10.99 -13.81
C LEU A 204 -12.24 -9.88 -14.02
N GLU A 205 -12.81 -9.35 -12.93
CA GLU A 205 -13.61 -8.14 -13.01
C GLU A 205 -12.74 -6.96 -13.47
N PRO A 206 -13.05 -6.33 -14.62
CA PRO A 206 -12.26 -5.22 -15.11
C PRO A 206 -12.48 -3.98 -14.24
N VAL A 207 -11.39 -3.34 -13.81
CA VAL A 207 -11.47 -2.01 -13.21
C VAL A 207 -11.70 -0.99 -14.33
N SER A 208 -12.95 -0.54 -14.48
CA SER A 208 -13.29 0.51 -15.45
C SER A 208 -12.62 1.83 -15.05
N THR A 209 -11.71 2.35 -15.88
CA THR A 209 -11.00 3.62 -15.64
C THR A 209 -11.97 4.78 -15.39
N SER A 210 -13.07 4.85 -16.13
CA SER A 210 -14.10 5.88 -15.95
C SER A 210 -14.78 5.78 -14.59
N ARG A 211 -15.08 4.56 -14.13
CA ARG A 211 -15.68 4.30 -12.82
C ARG A 211 -14.68 4.58 -11.69
N ALA A 212 -13.44 4.15 -11.84
CA ALA A 212 -12.37 4.39 -10.88
C ALA A 212 -12.15 5.90 -10.67
N ARG A 213 -12.10 6.68 -11.75
CA ARG A 213 -12.00 8.15 -11.68
C ARG A 213 -13.22 8.81 -11.01
N LEU A 214 -14.42 8.28 -11.24
CA LEU A 214 -15.62 8.77 -10.55
C LEU A 214 -15.52 8.52 -9.04
N ILE A 215 -15.14 7.31 -8.63
CA ILE A 215 -14.95 6.95 -7.22
C ILE A 215 -13.84 7.82 -6.61
N ALA A 216 -12.70 7.96 -7.27
CA ALA A 216 -11.61 8.83 -6.83
C ALA A 216 -12.07 10.27 -6.61
N ARG A 217 -12.86 10.81 -7.54
CA ARG A 217 -13.44 12.15 -7.41
C ARG A 217 -14.42 12.25 -6.24
N GLU A 218 -15.21 11.22 -5.98
CA GLU A 218 -16.08 11.16 -4.80
C GLU A 218 -15.28 11.14 -3.49
N LEU A 219 -14.19 10.37 -3.43
CA LEU A 219 -13.31 10.31 -2.25
C LEU A 219 -12.64 11.66 -1.98
N LEU A 220 -12.18 12.35 -3.02
CA LEU A 220 -11.58 13.68 -2.90
C LEU A 220 -12.58 14.76 -2.45
N ASN A 221 -13.85 14.64 -2.84
CA ASN A 221 -14.89 15.61 -2.51
C ASN A 221 -15.60 15.33 -1.17
N ASP A 222 -15.45 14.12 -0.61
CA ASP A 222 -16.05 13.71 0.66
C ASP A 222 -14.97 13.05 1.55
N PRO A 223 -14.23 13.85 2.35
CA PRO A 223 -13.17 13.35 3.23
C PRO A 223 -13.67 12.33 4.25
N GLU A 224 -14.91 12.47 4.74
CA GLU A 224 -15.49 11.50 5.66
C GLU A 224 -15.76 10.16 4.96
N ARG A 225 -16.15 10.18 3.69
CA ARG A 225 -16.29 8.96 2.90
C ARG A 225 -14.94 8.30 2.65
N ALA A 226 -13.89 9.07 2.38
CA ALA A 226 -12.54 8.54 2.29
C ALA A 226 -12.11 7.88 3.62
N GLU A 227 -12.34 8.55 4.75
CA GLU A 227 -12.05 7.98 6.07
C GLU A 227 -12.89 6.73 6.36
N ARG A 228 -14.19 6.72 6.03
CA ARG A 228 -15.07 5.54 6.19
C ARG A 228 -14.62 4.38 5.32
N ALA A 229 -14.23 4.65 4.06
CA ALA A 229 -13.70 3.63 3.17
C ALA A 229 -12.45 2.99 3.77
N ASN A 230 -11.53 3.81 4.31
CA ASN A 230 -10.29 3.33 4.91
C ASN A 230 -10.47 2.68 6.28
N THR A 231 -11.45 3.11 7.07
CA THR A 231 -11.76 2.50 8.37
C THR A 231 -12.35 1.11 8.22
N ARG A 232 -13.06 0.84 7.12
CA ARG A 232 -13.55 -0.50 6.77
C ARG A 232 -12.42 -1.46 6.37
N LEU A 233 -11.23 -0.95 6.08
CA LEU A 233 -10.07 -1.77 5.73
C LEU A 233 -9.39 -2.37 6.96
N VAL A 234 -9.60 -1.83 8.16
CA VAL A 234 -9.02 -2.39 9.40
C VAL A 234 -9.94 -3.50 9.92
N PRO A 235 -9.50 -4.78 9.99
CA PRO A 235 -10.28 -5.81 10.66
C PRO A 235 -10.45 -5.45 12.14
N LYS A 236 -11.66 -5.62 12.67
CA LYS A 236 -12.01 -5.33 14.07
C LYS A 236 -11.33 -6.28 15.05
#